data_AF-A0A2E0QVH2-F1
#
_entry.id   AF-A0A2E0QVH2-F1
#
_cell.length_a   1.000
_cell.length_b   1.000
_cell.length_c   1.000
_cell.angle_alpha   90.00
_cell.angle_beta   90.00
_cell.angle_gamma   90.00
#
_symmetry.space_group_name_H-M   'P 1'
#
loop_
_entity.id
_entity.type
_entity.pdbx_description
1 polymer ?
#
loop_
_entity_poly.entity_id
_entity_poly.type
_entity_poly.pdbx_seq_one_letter_code
_entity_poly.pdbx_strand_id
1 'polypeptide(L)'
;MRLVSALLLFLSLFLVGCGESRSTDTSSAVFSSLEGKQAFLERYVNFRRSYEELAFHIFFSDGGGGMAPGPSEWDVRVFATVREEELGEWISGLKPVETADTSWVAKIPGGPENVNSFEWFGESGRIVGIDRSGRRVLYRNWAF
;
A
#
# COMPACT_ATOMS: atom_id res chain seq x y z
N MET A 1 -17.96 43.83 -47.41
CA MET A 1 -18.31 42.60 -46.66
C MET A 1 -17.40 41.49 -47.12
N ARG A 2 -16.82 40.73 -46.16
CA ARG A 2 -15.78 39.68 -46.29
C ARG A 2 -14.36 40.26 -46.52
N LEU A 3 -13.28 39.82 -45.91
CA LEU A 3 -12.97 38.59 -45.17
C LEU A 3 -11.99 38.88 -44.03
N VAL A 4 -12.11 38.11 -42.95
CA VAL A 4 -11.32 38.12 -41.71
C VAL A 4 -9.99 37.38 -41.93
N SER A 5 -8.87 37.93 -41.42
CA SER A 5 -7.64 37.22 -41.00
C SER A 5 -6.55 38.26 -40.67
N ALA A 6 -5.64 38.14 -39.73
CA ALA A 6 -5.38 37.23 -38.61
C ALA A 6 -4.16 37.86 -37.91
N LEU A 7 -4.11 37.98 -36.58
CA LEU A 7 -2.82 37.84 -35.85
C LEU A 7 -2.99 37.82 -34.31
N LEU A 8 -2.58 36.68 -33.76
CA LEU A 8 -1.93 36.49 -32.46
C LEU A 8 -2.72 36.86 -31.19
N LEU A 9 -3.70 36.01 -30.88
CA LEU A 9 -4.05 35.70 -29.50
C LEU A 9 -2.88 34.93 -28.85
N PHE A 10 -2.15 35.60 -27.96
CA PHE A 10 -1.31 34.94 -26.95
C PHE A 10 -2.24 34.13 -26.03
N LEU A 11 -2.46 32.86 -26.39
CA LEU A 11 -3.13 31.89 -25.52
C LEU A 11 -2.11 31.42 -24.50
N SER A 12 -1.97 32.19 -23.43
CA SER A 12 -1.14 31.88 -22.28
C SER A 12 -1.55 30.54 -21.66
N LEU A 13 -0.55 29.68 -21.47
CA LEU A 13 -0.59 28.44 -20.71
C LEU A 13 -1.43 28.57 -19.43
N PHE A 14 -2.46 27.75 -19.32
CA PHE A 14 -2.94 27.24 -18.03
C PHE A 14 -2.95 25.71 -18.11
N LEU A 15 -1.75 25.13 -18.01
CA LEU A 15 -1.61 23.76 -17.50
C LEU A 15 -1.93 23.81 -16.00
N VAL A 16 -3.22 23.84 -15.66
CA VAL A 16 -3.68 23.54 -14.30
C VAL A 16 -3.45 22.06 -14.10
N GLY A 17 -2.26 21.69 -13.62
CA GLY A 17 -2.02 20.38 -13.05
C GLY A 17 -2.80 20.27 -11.75
N CYS A 18 -4.08 19.89 -11.81
CA CYS A 18 -4.73 19.27 -10.66
C CYS A 18 -4.07 17.91 -10.46
N GLY A 19 -3.04 17.85 -9.62
CA GLY A 19 -2.52 16.57 -9.16
C GLY A 19 -3.63 15.86 -8.38
N GLU A 20 -3.99 14.65 -8.79
CA GLU A 20 -4.94 13.83 -8.04
C GLU A 20 -4.35 13.53 -6.65
N SER A 21 -5.17 13.69 -5.60
CA SER A 21 -4.75 13.31 -4.25
C SER A 21 -4.47 11.81 -4.20
N ARG A 22 -3.39 11.44 -3.53
CA ARG A 22 -3.03 10.03 -3.30
C ARG A 22 -3.66 9.46 -2.04
N SER A 23 -4.35 10.31 -1.28
CA SER A 23 -5.01 9.93 -0.03
C SER A 23 -6.02 8.82 -0.24
N THR A 24 -6.03 7.84 0.65
CA THR A 24 -6.92 6.69 0.57
C THR A 24 -7.17 6.07 1.92
N ASP A 25 -8.36 5.47 2.06
CA ASP A 25 -8.68 4.47 3.07
C ASP A 25 -9.38 3.33 2.34
N THR A 26 -8.61 2.36 1.88
CA THR A 26 -9.10 1.31 0.97
C THR A 26 -8.80 -0.08 1.51
N SER A 27 -9.86 -0.88 1.62
CA SER A 27 -9.82 -2.31 1.87
C SER A 27 -9.78 -3.10 0.57
N SER A 28 -9.04 -4.20 0.52
CA SER A 28 -9.00 -5.07 -0.66
C SER A 28 -10.34 -5.73 -0.99
N ALA A 29 -11.34 -5.63 -0.09
CA ALA A 29 -12.69 -6.15 -0.30
C ALA A 29 -13.43 -5.45 -1.45
N VAL A 30 -13.01 -4.26 -1.87
CA VAL A 30 -13.62 -3.53 -3.01
C VAL A 30 -13.19 -4.09 -4.38
N PHE A 31 -12.19 -4.97 -4.43
CA PHE A 31 -11.67 -5.56 -5.66
C PHE A 31 -12.15 -7.00 -5.81
N SER A 32 -12.60 -7.35 -7.01
CA SER A 32 -13.04 -8.70 -7.36
C SER A 32 -11.93 -9.60 -7.89
N SER A 33 -10.79 -9.04 -8.32
CA SER A 33 -9.68 -9.80 -8.91
C SER A 33 -8.37 -9.62 -8.15
N LEU A 34 -7.54 -10.66 -8.17
CA LEU A 34 -6.19 -10.63 -7.62
C LEU A 34 -5.31 -9.58 -8.32
N GLU A 35 -5.43 -9.48 -9.65
CA GLU A 35 -4.72 -8.48 -10.45
C GLU A 35 -5.09 -7.06 -10.03
N GLY A 36 -6.38 -6.77 -9.82
CA GLY A 36 -6.83 -5.45 -9.37
C GLY A 36 -6.33 -5.10 -7.97
N LYS A 37 -6.31 -6.09 -7.06
CA LYS A 37 -5.71 -5.94 -5.73
C LYS A 37 -4.22 -5.62 -5.81
N GLN A 38 -3.48 -6.41 -6.59
CA GLN A 38 -2.04 -6.22 -6.76
C GLN A 38 -1.72 -4.85 -7.37
N ALA A 39 -2.39 -4.49 -8.46
CA ALA A 39 -2.20 -3.20 -9.11
C ALA A 39 -2.46 -2.01 -8.17
N PHE A 40 -3.46 -2.12 -7.28
CA PHE A 40 -3.72 -1.09 -6.28
C PHE A 40 -2.62 -1.01 -5.22
N LEU A 41 -2.25 -2.15 -4.62
CA LEU A 41 -1.23 -2.24 -3.58
C LEU A 41 0.11 -1.64 -4.05
N GLU A 42 0.51 -1.96 -5.28
CA GLU A 42 1.78 -1.53 -5.89
C GLU A 42 1.94 -0.01 -6.05
N ARG A 43 0.86 0.76 -5.87
CA ARG A 43 0.90 2.23 -5.82
C ARG A 43 1.38 2.76 -4.47
N TYR A 44 1.35 1.94 -3.43
CA TYR A 44 1.65 2.31 -2.04
C TYR A 44 2.84 1.55 -1.45
N VAL A 45 3.42 0.60 -2.18
CA VAL A 45 4.61 -0.15 -1.77
C VAL A 45 5.73 -0.05 -2.81
N ASN A 46 6.97 -0.14 -2.35
CA ASN A 46 8.18 -0.09 -3.18
C ASN A 46 8.70 -1.47 -3.61
N PHE A 47 8.04 -2.55 -3.18
CA PHE A 47 8.36 -3.92 -3.60
C PHE A 47 7.35 -4.43 -4.62
N ARG A 48 7.74 -5.50 -5.32
CA ARG A 48 6.91 -6.24 -6.27
C ARG A 48 7.06 -7.71 -5.94
N ARG A 49 5.95 -8.43 -5.80
CA ARG A 49 5.89 -9.82 -5.35
C ARG A 49 4.84 -10.57 -6.16
N SER A 50 4.96 -11.89 -6.17
CA SER A 50 3.98 -12.77 -6.78
C SER A 50 3.01 -13.24 -5.71
N TYR A 51 1.74 -12.93 -5.89
CA TYR A 51 0.68 -13.33 -4.96
C TYR A 51 -0.11 -14.50 -5.54
N GLU A 52 -0.42 -15.49 -4.70
CA GLU A 52 -1.46 -16.49 -4.96
C GLU A 52 -2.80 -16.04 -4.35
N GLU A 53 -2.71 -15.42 -3.17
CA GLU A 53 -3.82 -14.76 -2.50
C GLU A 53 -3.34 -13.41 -1.95
N LEU A 54 -4.23 -12.42 -1.95
CA LEU A 54 -3.93 -11.08 -1.48
C LEU A 54 -5.14 -10.46 -0.79
N ALA A 55 -4.90 -9.94 0.41
CA ALA A 55 -5.78 -9.06 1.14
C ALA A 55 -4.99 -7.89 1.75
N PHE A 56 -5.60 -6.73 1.83
CA PHE A 56 -4.98 -5.56 2.42
C PHE A 56 -5.99 -4.57 2.99
N HIS A 57 -5.48 -3.69 3.83
CA HIS A 57 -6.12 -2.45 4.21
C HIS A 57 -5.05 -1.36 4.18
N ILE A 58 -5.27 -0.30 3.40
CA ILE A 58 -4.31 0.79 3.21
C ILE A 58 -4.96 2.10 3.61
N PHE A 59 -4.36 2.75 4.61
CA PHE A 59 -4.57 4.15 4.88
C PHE A 59 -3.35 4.95 4.38
N PHE A 60 -3.60 6.03 3.65
CA PHE A 60 -2.59 6.98 3.21
C PHE A 60 -3.19 8.40 3.23
N SER A 61 -2.44 9.37 3.75
CA SER A 61 -2.75 10.80 3.68
C SER A 61 -1.55 11.51 3.06
N ASP A 62 -1.77 12.23 1.95
CA ASP A 62 -0.71 13.00 1.29
C ASP A 62 -0.43 14.36 1.96
N GLY A 63 -1.14 14.68 3.04
CA GLY A 63 -0.99 15.95 3.77
C GLY A 63 -1.51 17.18 2.99
N GLY A 64 -2.22 16.97 1.87
CA GLY A 64 -2.53 17.99 0.86
C GLY A 64 -3.89 18.69 0.97
N GLY A 65 -4.59 18.59 2.10
CA GLY A 65 -5.98 19.07 2.22
C GLY A 65 -6.20 20.54 2.58
N GLY A 66 -5.14 21.35 2.79
CA GLY A 66 -5.26 22.71 3.34
C GLY A 66 -4.24 23.74 2.83
N MET A 67 -4.22 24.94 3.43
CA MET A 67 -3.35 26.07 3.04
C MET A 67 -1.84 25.83 3.24
N ALA A 68 -1.44 24.80 3.98
CA ALA A 68 -0.04 24.41 4.16
C ALA A 68 0.11 22.89 4.00
N PRO A 69 1.14 22.40 3.28
CA PRO A 69 1.40 20.98 3.16
C PRO A 69 1.83 20.38 4.50
N GLY A 70 1.14 19.34 4.95
CA GLY A 70 1.54 18.50 6.09
C GLY A 70 2.45 17.34 5.66
N PRO A 71 3.10 16.64 6.60
CA PRO A 71 3.78 15.38 6.29
C PRO A 71 2.78 14.34 5.79
N SER A 72 3.27 13.37 5.02
CA SER A 72 2.46 12.21 4.65
C SER A 72 2.36 11.23 5.82
N GLU A 73 1.18 10.64 5.99
CA GLU A 73 0.88 9.60 6.99
C GLU A 73 0.43 8.33 6.28
N TRP A 74 0.78 7.16 6.81
CA TRP A 74 0.37 5.89 6.21
C TRP A 74 0.30 4.73 7.20
N ASP A 75 -0.57 3.77 6.88
CA ASP A 75 -0.64 2.44 7.51
C ASP A 75 -1.05 1.42 6.44
N VAL A 76 -0.06 0.70 5.92
CA VAL A 76 -0.21 -0.33 4.90
C VAL A 76 -0.21 -1.68 5.60
N ARG A 77 -1.32 -2.40 5.55
CA ARG A 77 -1.47 -3.75 6.14
C ARG A 77 -1.78 -4.75 5.04
N VAL A 78 -1.05 -5.85 5.00
CA VAL A 78 -1.16 -6.88 3.96
C VAL A 78 -1.20 -8.27 4.60
N PHE A 79 -2.08 -9.11 4.07
CA PHE A 79 -2.07 -10.56 4.27
C PHE A 79 -2.00 -11.22 2.89
N ALA A 80 -1.04 -12.12 2.70
CA ALA A 80 -0.82 -12.73 1.40
C ALA A 80 -0.35 -14.18 1.50
N THR A 81 -0.70 -14.97 0.49
CA THR A 81 -0.06 -16.25 0.20
C THR A 81 0.89 -16.04 -0.98
N VAL A 82 2.16 -16.43 -0.83
CA VAL A 82 3.24 -16.17 -1.80
C VAL A 82 3.96 -17.45 -2.19
N ARG A 83 4.85 -17.36 -3.18
CA ARG A 83 5.76 -18.47 -3.49
C ARG A 83 6.78 -18.67 -2.38
N GLU A 84 7.19 -19.92 -2.16
CA GLU A 84 8.10 -20.27 -1.07
C GLU A 84 9.45 -19.54 -1.19
N GLU A 85 9.97 -19.43 -2.42
CA GLU A 85 11.21 -18.73 -2.73
C GLU A 85 11.18 -17.23 -2.43
N GLU A 86 10.00 -16.60 -2.39
CA GLU A 86 9.85 -15.16 -2.10
C GLU A 86 9.80 -14.88 -0.59
N LEU A 87 9.56 -15.89 0.28
CA LEU A 87 9.41 -15.69 1.73
C LEU A 87 10.61 -14.99 2.35
N GLY A 88 11.82 -15.34 1.93
CA GLY A 88 13.05 -14.71 2.43
C GLY A 88 13.15 -13.23 2.06
N GLU A 89 12.57 -12.83 0.94
CA GLU A 89 12.62 -11.45 0.45
C GLU A 89 11.73 -10.50 1.28
N TRP A 90 10.68 -11.04 1.94
CA TRP A 90 9.80 -10.26 2.81
C TRP A 90 10.44 -9.84 4.12
N ILE A 91 11.43 -10.61 4.59
CA ILE A 91 12.12 -10.37 5.86
C ILE A 91 13.56 -9.86 5.67
N SER A 92 13.94 -9.57 4.42
CA SER A 92 15.30 -9.08 4.11
C SER A 92 15.59 -7.78 4.84
N GLY A 93 16.68 -7.78 5.63
CA GLY A 93 17.10 -6.65 6.46
C GLY A 93 16.35 -6.49 7.78
N LEU A 94 15.34 -7.32 8.06
CA LEU A 94 14.61 -7.31 9.34
C LEU A 94 15.27 -8.25 10.35
N LYS A 95 15.02 -7.97 11.64
CA LYS A 95 15.49 -8.80 12.75
C LYS A 95 14.33 -9.58 13.35
N PRO A 96 14.54 -10.83 13.82
CA PRO A 96 13.54 -11.54 14.60
C PRO A 96 13.11 -10.74 15.82
N VAL A 97 11.83 -10.78 16.17
CA VAL A 97 11.27 -10.20 17.38
C VAL A 97 10.50 -11.25 18.17
N GLU A 98 10.63 -11.24 19.50
CA GLU A 98 9.98 -12.23 20.36
C GLU A 98 8.46 -12.00 20.46
N THR A 99 8.04 -10.73 20.41
CA THR A 99 6.63 -10.34 20.54
C THR A 99 6.27 -9.26 19.55
N ALA A 100 5.10 -9.39 18.93
CA ALA A 100 4.51 -8.43 18.01
C ALA A 100 3.12 -8.00 18.51
N ASP A 101 2.78 -6.72 18.39
CA ASP A 101 1.37 -6.31 18.43
C ASP A 101 0.70 -6.81 17.16
N THR A 102 -0.31 -7.68 17.31
CA THR A 102 -1.04 -8.31 16.21
C THR A 102 -2.48 -7.81 16.10
N SER A 103 -2.89 -6.83 16.92
CA SER A 103 -4.25 -6.28 16.93
C SER A 103 -4.68 -5.69 15.57
N TRP A 104 -3.73 -5.27 14.74
CA TRP A 104 -3.96 -4.75 13.40
C TRP A 104 -4.37 -5.82 12.38
N VAL A 105 -4.07 -7.10 12.63
CA VAL A 105 -4.35 -8.21 11.68
C VAL A 105 -5.86 -8.36 11.46
N ALA A 106 -6.67 -8.17 12.51
CA ALA A 106 -8.13 -8.20 12.45
C ALA A 106 -8.73 -7.08 11.56
N LYS A 107 -7.93 -6.08 11.17
CA LYS A 107 -8.36 -4.99 10.28
C LYS A 107 -8.11 -5.31 8.81
N ILE A 108 -7.56 -6.48 8.48
CA ILE A 108 -7.38 -6.96 7.11
C ILE A 108 -8.56 -7.86 6.76
N PRO A 109 -9.27 -7.61 5.64
CA PRO A 109 -10.39 -8.45 5.24
C PRO A 109 -9.90 -9.88 4.93
N GLY A 110 -10.47 -10.88 5.59
CA GLY A 110 -10.04 -12.28 5.42
C GLY A 110 -8.64 -12.57 5.97
N GLY A 111 -8.12 -11.72 6.87
CA GLY A 111 -6.91 -12.02 7.63
C GLY A 111 -7.07 -13.28 8.51
N PRO A 112 -5.96 -13.91 8.90
CA PRO A 112 -6.00 -15.12 9.71
C PRO A 112 -6.52 -14.84 11.12
N GLU A 113 -7.39 -15.73 11.63
CA GLU A 113 -7.90 -15.66 13.01
C GLU A 113 -6.84 -16.00 14.06
N ASN A 114 -5.88 -16.84 13.69
CA ASN A 114 -4.79 -17.28 14.56
C ASN A 114 -3.44 -16.92 13.94
N VAL A 115 -2.62 -16.22 14.73
CA VAL A 115 -1.30 -15.73 14.32
C VAL A 115 -0.14 -16.39 15.08
N ASN A 116 -0.42 -17.40 15.91
CA ASN A 116 0.58 -18.07 16.75
C ASN A 116 1.56 -18.92 15.93
N SER A 117 1.21 -19.26 14.69
CA SER A 117 2.11 -19.97 13.77
C SER A 117 3.09 -19.05 13.04
N PHE A 118 3.01 -17.73 13.23
CA PHE A 118 3.85 -16.78 12.52
C PHE A 118 5.13 -16.49 13.31
N GLU A 119 6.26 -16.59 12.62
CA GLU A 119 7.54 -16.04 13.06
C GLU A 119 7.56 -14.54 12.76
N TRP A 120 7.90 -13.72 13.76
CA TRP A 120 7.85 -12.27 13.62
C TRP A 120 9.23 -11.64 13.41
N PHE A 121 9.28 -10.69 12.48
CA PHE A 121 10.46 -9.91 12.12
C PHE A 121 10.09 -8.44 12.03
N GLY A 122 10.92 -7.54 12.55
CA GLY A 122 10.57 -6.13 12.53
C GLY A 122 11.70 -5.17 12.81
N GLU A 123 11.38 -3.91 12.58
CA GLU A 123 12.15 -2.72 12.94
C GLU A 123 11.20 -1.54 13.14
N SER A 124 11.72 -0.34 13.38
CA SER A 124 10.89 0.85 13.55
C SER A 124 9.98 1.08 12.32
N GLY A 125 8.65 1.12 12.54
CA GLY A 125 7.66 1.40 11.50
C GLY A 125 7.40 0.25 10.52
N ARG A 126 7.94 -0.95 10.77
CA ARG A 126 7.70 -2.12 9.89
C ARG A 126 7.73 -3.43 10.67
N ILE A 127 6.73 -4.27 10.47
CA ILE A 127 6.67 -5.63 11.03
C ILE A 127 6.14 -6.62 10.01
N VAL A 128 6.72 -7.82 10.03
CA VAL A 128 6.42 -8.92 9.11
C VAL A 128 6.27 -10.21 9.91
N GLY A 129 5.15 -10.90 9.73
CA GLY A 129 4.94 -12.25 10.19
C GLY A 129 5.08 -13.23 9.02
N ILE A 130 5.81 -14.32 9.20
CA ILE A 130 5.94 -15.41 8.23
C ILE A 130 5.39 -16.70 8.83
N ASP A 131 4.42 -17.30 8.16
CA ASP A 131 4.08 -18.72 8.35
C ASP A 131 4.61 -19.50 7.15
N ARG A 132 5.70 -20.24 7.38
CA ARG A 132 6.38 -21.01 6.34
C ARG A 132 5.54 -22.17 5.82
N SER A 133 4.77 -22.81 6.70
CA SER A 133 3.97 -23.99 6.35
C SER A 133 2.85 -23.64 5.38
N GLY A 134 2.19 -22.50 5.61
CA GLY A 134 1.15 -21.97 4.73
C GLY A 134 1.67 -21.09 3.60
N ARG A 135 2.97 -20.77 3.57
CA ARG A 135 3.58 -19.74 2.68
C ARG A 135 2.85 -18.39 2.80
N ARG A 136 2.47 -18.05 4.03
CA ARG A 136 1.67 -16.87 4.35
C ARG A 136 2.54 -15.76 4.91
N VAL A 137 2.22 -14.54 4.51
CA VAL A 137 2.88 -13.32 4.97
C VAL A 137 1.84 -12.38 5.56
N LEU A 138 2.14 -11.87 6.75
CA LEU A 138 1.52 -10.70 7.34
C LEU A 138 2.54 -9.56 7.26
N TYR A 139 2.16 -8.41 6.72
CA TYR A 139 3.04 -7.26 6.60
C TYR A 139 2.32 -6.00 7.07
N ARG A 140 3.00 -5.19 7.87
CA ARG A 140 2.55 -3.84 8.20
C ARG A 140 3.70 -2.85 8.10
N ASN A 141 3.45 -1.71 7.44
CA ASN A 141 4.34 -0.56 7.43
C ASN A 141 3.56 0.71 7.71
N TRP A 142 4.07 1.54 8.62
CA TRP A 142 3.35 2.72 9.08
C TRP A 142 4.29 3.88 9.44
N ALA A 143 3.76 5.09 9.28
CA ALA A 143 4.33 6.33 9.80
C ALA A 143 3.21 7.33 10.08
N PHE A 144 3.28 7.97 11.25
CA PHE A 144 2.36 9.00 11.73
C PHE A 144 3.18 10.09 12.44
#